data_AF-A0A3N2QSH8-F1
#
_entry.id   AF-A0A3N2QSH8-F1
#
_cell.length_a   1.000
_cell.length_b   1.000
_cell.length_c   1.000
_cell.angle_alpha   90.00
_cell.angle_beta   90.00
_cell.angle_gamma   90.00
#
_symmetry.space_group_name_H-M   'P 1'
#
loop_
_entity.id
_entity.type
_entity.pdbx_description
1 polymer ?
#
loop_
_entity_poly.entity_id
_entity_poly.type
_entity_poly.pdbx_seq_one_letter_code
_entity_poly.pdbx_strand_id
1 'polypeptide(L)'
;MSHEALREALLNDLNPATPYERVLAENIIGLEWEAYRYRRMRDSMIRNRFRELAAGAFAGGGIFEGLITDPESRAQAAALAGANAASHEKASEELAAKGFSVPEILAKAYVELAPTLEPLERHIAQMEERRRRLRGDLDTLTARAPIEDAVLVVNDDD
;
A
#
# COMPACT_ATOMS: atom_id res chain seq x y z
N MET A 1 -9.05 7.02 0.43
CA MET A 1 -8.27 8.18 0.89
C MET A 1 -7.81 8.97 -0.33
N SER A 2 -8.09 10.27 -0.36
CA SER A 2 -7.57 11.19 -1.38
C SER A 2 -6.16 11.64 -1.02
N HIS A 3 -5.43 12.20 -1.98
CA HIS A 3 -4.13 12.82 -1.72
C HIS A 3 -4.25 13.96 -0.69
N GLU A 4 -5.28 14.81 -0.83
CA GLU A 4 -5.46 15.95 0.09
C GLU A 4 -5.71 15.52 1.53
N ALA A 5 -6.57 14.50 1.73
CA ALA A 5 -6.84 14.00 3.09
C ALA A 5 -5.59 13.39 3.74
N LEU A 6 -4.73 12.72 2.95
CA LEU A 6 -3.44 12.22 3.45
C LEU A 6 -2.50 13.37 3.77
N ARG A 7 -2.41 14.36 2.88
CA ARG A 7 -1.56 15.53 3.02
C ARG A 7 -1.90 16.33 4.27
N GLU A 8 -3.18 16.64 4.49
CA GLU A 8 -3.64 17.36 5.67
C GLU A 8 -3.31 16.60 6.97
N ALA A 9 -3.60 15.30 7.01
CA ALA A 9 -3.31 14.47 8.18
C ALA A 9 -1.81 14.42 8.49
N LEU A 10 -0.97 14.24 7.47
CA LEU A 10 0.48 14.18 7.66
C LEU A 10 1.11 15.55 7.95
N LEU A 11 0.60 16.65 7.38
CA LEU A 11 1.09 17.97 7.76
C LEU A 11 0.80 18.28 9.24
N ASN A 12 -0.35 17.86 9.75
CA ASN A 12 -0.68 17.99 11.17
C ASN A 12 0.22 17.12 12.05
N ASP A 13 0.54 15.90 11.63
CA ASP A 13 1.44 14.99 12.38
C ASP A 13 2.90 15.44 12.36
N LEU A 14 3.39 15.89 11.20
CA LEU A 14 4.77 16.33 11.02
C LEU A 14 5.03 17.71 11.66
N ASN A 15 3.98 18.54 11.80
CA ASN A 15 3.98 19.87 12.40
C ASN A 15 5.23 20.73 12.07
N PRO A 16 5.51 21.00 10.78
CA PRO A 16 6.70 21.77 10.40
C PRO A 16 6.58 23.22 10.86
N ALA A 17 7.55 23.71 11.62
CA ALA A 17 7.60 25.06 12.17
C ALA A 17 8.24 26.06 11.19
N THR A 18 9.25 25.62 10.43
CA THR A 18 9.97 26.48 9.48
C THR A 18 9.56 26.25 8.02
N PRO A 19 9.78 27.23 7.11
CA PRO A 19 9.55 27.03 5.68
C PRO A 19 10.33 25.85 5.10
N TYR A 20 11.54 25.61 5.60
CA TYR A 20 12.37 24.49 5.13
C TYR A 20 11.84 23.15 5.62
N GLU A 21 11.44 23.05 6.89
CA GLU A 21 10.74 21.86 7.42
C GLU A 21 9.47 21.56 6.65
N ARG A 22 8.73 22.59 6.22
CA ARG A 22 7.54 22.42 5.38
C ARG A 22 7.87 21.79 4.03
N VAL A 23 8.97 22.17 3.39
CA VAL A 23 9.43 21.52 2.15
C VAL A 23 9.79 20.05 2.37
N LEU A 24 10.46 19.73 3.49
CA LEU A 24 10.77 18.34 3.84
C LEU A 24 9.48 17.54 4.09
N ALA A 25 8.53 18.11 4.82
CA ALA A 25 7.23 17.50 5.08
C ALA A 25 6.45 17.20 3.80
N GLU A 26 6.37 18.14 2.86
CA GLU A 26 5.72 17.92 1.55
C GLU A 26 6.41 16.81 0.74
N ASN A 27 7.74 16.72 0.79
CA ASN A 27 8.48 15.64 0.14
C ASN A 27 8.18 14.26 0.77
N ILE A 28 8.09 14.19 2.11
CA ILE A 28 7.69 12.97 2.83
C ILE A 28 6.28 12.55 2.42
N ILE A 29 5.34 13.50 2.35
CA ILE A 29 3.95 13.26 1.95
C ILE A 29 3.87 12.73 0.52
N GLY A 30 4.61 13.34 -0.42
CA GLY A 30 4.69 12.88 -1.80
C GLY A 30 5.16 11.43 -1.89
N LEU A 31 6.23 11.07 -1.17
CA LEU A 31 6.74 9.70 -1.12
C LEU A 31 5.73 8.73 -0.51
N GLU A 32 5.01 9.13 0.54
CA GLU A 32 4.00 8.29 1.16
C GLU A 32 2.83 8.01 0.21
N TRP A 33 2.39 9.05 -0.51
CA TRP A 33 1.31 8.92 -1.48
C TRP A 33 1.71 8.01 -2.65
N GLU A 34 2.91 8.18 -3.19
CA GLU A 34 3.42 7.32 -4.24
C GLU A 34 3.54 5.87 -3.75
N ALA A 35 4.15 5.62 -2.59
CA ALA A 35 4.23 4.29 -2.00
C ALA A 35 2.85 3.65 -1.81
N TYR A 36 1.87 4.40 -1.32
CA TYR A 36 0.48 3.94 -1.23
C TYR A 36 -0.11 3.55 -2.60
N ARG A 37 0.10 4.36 -3.64
CA ARG A 37 -0.37 4.07 -5.00
C ARG A 37 0.27 2.79 -5.55
N TYR A 38 1.58 2.62 -5.37
CA TYR A 38 2.29 1.42 -5.82
C TYR A 38 1.83 0.16 -5.08
N ARG A 39 1.63 0.23 -3.75
CA ARG A 39 1.04 -0.86 -2.97
C ARG A 39 -0.36 -1.23 -3.49
N ARG A 40 -1.22 -0.22 -3.73
CA ARG A 40 -2.56 -0.43 -4.29
C ARG A 40 -2.52 -1.05 -5.68
N MET A 41 -1.59 -0.63 -6.54
CA MET A 41 -1.41 -1.21 -7.87
C MET A 41 -0.99 -2.67 -7.78
N ARG A 42 0.03 -2.99 -6.97
CA ARG A 42 0.48 -4.36 -6.68
C ARG A 42 -0.66 -5.24 -6.21
N ASP A 43 -1.41 -4.79 -5.19
CA ASP A 43 -2.52 -5.54 -4.61
C ASP A 43 -3.65 -5.75 -5.63
N SER A 44 -3.89 -4.78 -6.52
CA SER A 44 -4.90 -4.91 -7.58
C SER A 44 -4.48 -5.93 -8.63
N MET A 45 -3.20 -5.93 -9.03
CA MET A 45 -2.65 -6.94 -9.95
C MET A 45 -2.79 -8.35 -9.38
N ILE A 46 -2.37 -8.55 -8.12
CA ILE A 46 -2.47 -9.85 -7.44
C ILE A 46 -3.92 -10.30 -7.34
N ARG A 47 -4.83 -9.43 -6.89
CA ARG A 47 -6.26 -9.78 -6.77
C ARG A 47 -6.89 -10.10 -8.11
N ASN A 48 -6.56 -9.37 -9.17
CA ASN A 48 -7.09 -9.65 -10.50
C ASN A 48 -6.59 -11.00 -11.00
N ARG A 49 -5.29 -11.26 -10.88
CA ARG A 49 -4.74 -12.55 -11.32
C ARG A 49 -5.27 -13.72 -10.52
N PHE A 50 -5.40 -13.56 -9.20
CA PHE A 50 -6.05 -14.54 -8.33
C PHE A 50 -7.47 -14.86 -8.81
N ARG A 51 -8.28 -13.84 -9.14
CA ARG A 51 -9.65 -14.04 -9.65
C ARG A 51 -9.70 -14.77 -10.98
N GLU A 52 -8.78 -14.48 -11.89
CA GLU A 52 -8.67 -15.18 -13.18
C GLU A 52 -8.38 -16.67 -12.98
N LEU A 53 -7.38 -16.97 -12.14
CA LEU A 53 -6.98 -18.35 -11.84
C LEU A 53 -8.09 -19.11 -11.09
N ALA A 54 -8.74 -18.46 -10.13
CA ALA A 54 -9.87 -19.03 -9.40
C ALA A 54 -11.06 -19.31 -10.32
N ALA A 55 -11.38 -18.40 -11.25
CA ALA A 55 -12.46 -18.62 -12.21
C ALA A 55 -12.15 -19.82 -13.14
N GLY A 56 -10.89 -19.99 -13.57
CA GLY A 56 -10.47 -21.17 -14.33
C GLY A 56 -10.62 -22.48 -13.53
N ALA A 57 -10.28 -22.44 -12.23
CA ALA A 57 -10.45 -23.57 -11.33
C ALA A 57 -11.93 -23.94 -11.13
N PHE A 58 -12.83 -22.95 -11.00
CA PHE A 58 -14.28 -23.19 -10.93
C PHE A 58 -14.84 -23.77 -12.23
N ALA A 59 -14.40 -23.27 -13.38
CA ALA A 59 -14.82 -23.74 -14.71
C ALA A 59 -14.30 -25.14 -15.07
N GLY A 60 -13.38 -25.71 -14.29
CA GLY A 60 -12.82 -27.05 -14.51
C GLY A 60 -11.61 -27.11 -15.45
N GLY A 61 -11.13 -25.97 -15.97
CA GLY A 61 -9.89 -25.86 -16.76
C GLY A 61 -8.61 -25.87 -15.90
N GLY A 62 -8.76 -26.07 -14.59
CA GLY A 62 -7.69 -26.03 -13.62
C GLY A 62 -7.05 -24.64 -13.47
N ILE A 63 -5.98 -24.57 -12.69
CA ILE A 63 -5.29 -23.30 -12.38
C ILE A 63 -4.43 -22.82 -13.55
N PHE A 64 -4.50 -23.41 -14.75
CA PHE A 64 -3.64 -23.08 -15.90
C PHE A 64 -4.40 -22.46 -17.08
N GLU A 65 -5.74 -22.59 -17.15
CA GLU A 65 -6.52 -22.24 -18.34
C GLU A 65 -7.53 -21.09 -18.13
N GLY A 66 -7.19 -20.09 -17.32
CA GLY A 66 -8.09 -19.00 -16.89
C GLY A 66 -8.57 -18.00 -17.96
N LEU A 67 -8.51 -18.31 -19.26
CA LEU A 67 -8.84 -17.37 -20.34
C LEU A 67 -10.30 -17.43 -20.80
N ILE A 68 -11.00 -18.55 -20.61
CA ILE A 68 -12.43 -18.68 -20.97
C ILE A 68 -13.19 -19.26 -19.77
N THR A 69 -13.96 -18.42 -19.11
CA THR A 69 -14.75 -18.78 -17.93
C THR A 69 -16.16 -18.21 -18.07
N ASP A 70 -17.16 -19.00 -17.67
CA ASP A 70 -18.55 -18.57 -17.63
C ASP A 70 -18.79 -17.51 -16.53
N PRO A 71 -19.93 -16.79 -16.56
CA PRO A 71 -20.25 -15.76 -15.56
C PRO A 71 -20.36 -16.28 -14.11
N GLU A 72 -20.78 -17.53 -13.90
CA GLU A 72 -20.94 -18.14 -12.58
C GLU A 72 -19.57 -18.38 -11.93
N SER A 73 -18.65 -18.99 -12.68
CA SER A 73 -17.25 -19.18 -12.25
C SER A 73 -16.58 -17.85 -11.86
N ARG A 74 -16.87 -16.77 -12.59
CA ARG A 74 -16.37 -15.41 -12.25
C ARG A 74 -17.00 -14.87 -10.98
N ALA A 75 -18.29 -15.10 -10.75
CA ALA A 75 -18.97 -14.68 -9.53
C ALA A 75 -18.43 -15.42 -8.30
N GLN A 76 -18.19 -16.73 -8.42
CA GLN A 76 -17.56 -17.54 -7.36
C GLN A 76 -16.13 -17.07 -7.06
N ALA A 77 -15.33 -16.81 -8.09
CA ALA A 77 -13.99 -16.23 -7.93
C ALA A 77 -14.02 -14.84 -7.28
N ALA A 78 -15.02 -14.01 -7.61
CA ALA A 78 -15.21 -12.71 -6.98
C ALA A 78 -15.58 -12.85 -5.49
N ALA A 79 -16.37 -13.86 -5.12
CA ALA A 79 -16.72 -14.15 -3.73
C ALA A 79 -15.50 -14.52 -2.88
N LEU A 80 -14.54 -15.29 -3.43
CA LEU A 80 -13.26 -15.59 -2.76
C LEU A 80 -12.40 -14.35 -2.49
N ALA A 81 -12.52 -13.32 -3.33
CA ALA A 81 -11.77 -12.07 -3.17
C ALA A 81 -12.58 -10.95 -2.52
N GLY A 82 -13.80 -11.25 -2.06
CA GLY A 82 -14.75 -10.32 -1.47
C GLY A 82 -14.56 -10.15 0.04
N ALA A 83 -15.20 -9.14 0.61
CA ALA A 83 -15.17 -8.87 2.06
C ALA A 83 -16.21 -9.69 2.86
N ASN A 84 -17.13 -10.40 2.20
CA ASN A 84 -18.16 -11.18 2.86
C ASN A 84 -17.60 -12.55 3.28
N ALA A 85 -17.44 -12.74 4.59
CA ALA A 85 -16.90 -13.97 5.17
C ALA A 85 -17.72 -15.23 4.80
N ALA A 86 -19.06 -15.16 4.84
CA ALA A 86 -19.91 -16.30 4.51
C ALA A 86 -19.81 -16.68 3.03
N SER A 87 -19.75 -15.69 2.14
CA SER A 87 -19.55 -15.94 0.70
C SER A 87 -18.16 -16.49 0.40
N HIS A 88 -17.14 -16.00 1.12
CA HIS A 88 -15.77 -16.49 0.99
C HIS A 88 -15.65 -17.95 1.44
N GLU A 89 -16.21 -18.30 2.61
CA GLU A 89 -16.20 -19.66 3.16
C GLU A 89 -16.86 -20.64 2.20
N LYS A 90 -18.09 -20.34 1.76
CA LYS A 90 -18.82 -21.17 0.79
C LYS A 90 -18.03 -21.39 -0.50
N ALA A 91 -17.49 -20.32 -1.09
CA ALA A 91 -16.71 -20.45 -2.32
C ALA A 91 -15.40 -21.23 -2.10
N SER A 92 -14.81 -21.16 -0.90
CA SER A 92 -13.61 -21.93 -0.54
C SER A 92 -13.91 -23.42 -0.43
N GLU A 93 -15.06 -23.79 0.14
CA GLU A 93 -15.53 -25.18 0.21
C GLU A 93 -15.82 -25.76 -1.19
N GLU A 94 -16.51 -24.98 -2.04
CA GLU A 94 -16.80 -25.38 -3.43
C GLU A 94 -15.52 -25.57 -4.25
N LEU A 95 -14.51 -24.72 -4.03
CA LEU A 95 -13.21 -24.84 -4.66
C LEU A 95 -12.44 -26.07 -4.15
N ALA A 96 -12.47 -26.32 -2.85
CA ALA A 96 -11.86 -27.49 -2.23
C ALA A 96 -12.48 -28.80 -2.72
N ALA A 97 -13.81 -28.84 -2.92
CA ALA A 97 -14.50 -29.97 -3.51
C ALA A 97 -14.05 -30.29 -4.95
N LYS A 98 -13.49 -29.30 -5.66
CA LYS A 98 -12.87 -29.45 -6.98
C LYS A 98 -11.37 -29.81 -6.92
N GLY A 99 -10.81 -29.97 -5.73
CA GLY A 99 -9.41 -30.36 -5.51
C GLY A 99 -8.41 -29.20 -5.52
N PHE A 100 -8.87 -27.95 -5.38
CA PHE A 100 -8.00 -26.77 -5.34
C PHE A 100 -8.12 -26.05 -4.00
N SER A 101 -7.02 -25.49 -3.51
CA SER A 101 -7.04 -24.62 -2.33
C SER A 101 -6.78 -23.15 -2.66
N VAL A 102 -7.38 -22.25 -1.88
CA VAL A 102 -7.14 -20.80 -2.00
C VAL A 102 -5.65 -20.44 -1.90
N PRO A 103 -4.87 -20.99 -0.94
CA PRO A 103 -3.44 -20.70 -0.85
C PRO A 103 -2.64 -21.11 -2.08
N GLU A 104 -2.96 -22.24 -2.73
CA GLU A 104 -2.27 -22.68 -3.96
C GLU A 104 -2.52 -21.72 -5.13
N ILE A 105 -3.77 -21.29 -5.32
CA ILE A 105 -4.13 -20.33 -6.37
C ILE A 105 -3.45 -18.99 -6.12
N LEU A 106 -3.42 -18.54 -4.86
CA LEU A 106 -2.75 -17.30 -4.47
C LEU A 106 -1.23 -17.40 -4.68
N ALA A 107 -0.60 -18.48 -4.23
CA ALA A 107 0.83 -18.71 -4.43
C ALA A 107 1.19 -18.70 -5.92
N LYS A 108 0.36 -19.33 -6.76
CA LYS A 108 0.54 -19.30 -8.20
C LYS A 108 0.40 -17.90 -8.79
N ALA A 109 -0.59 -17.12 -8.35
CA ALA A 109 -0.73 -15.72 -8.78
C ALA A 109 0.53 -14.90 -8.46
N TYR A 110 1.14 -15.11 -7.29
CA TYR A 110 2.40 -14.47 -6.93
C TYR A 110 3.56 -14.93 -7.84
N VAL A 111 3.70 -16.22 -8.08
CA VAL A 111 4.77 -16.77 -8.93
C VAL A 111 4.68 -16.22 -10.36
N GLU A 112 3.48 -16.19 -10.95
CA GLU A 112 3.30 -15.69 -12.31
C GLU A 112 3.49 -14.17 -12.43
N LEU A 113 3.11 -13.41 -11.39
CA LEU A 113 3.28 -11.97 -11.38
C LEU A 113 4.66 -11.52 -10.90
N ALA A 114 5.48 -12.38 -10.30
CA ALA A 114 6.74 -12.00 -9.67
C ALA A 114 7.63 -11.10 -10.55
N PRO A 115 7.84 -11.37 -11.87
CA PRO A 115 8.65 -10.50 -12.73
C PRO A 115 8.07 -9.09 -12.88
N THR A 116 6.75 -8.96 -12.82
CA THR A 116 6.02 -7.68 -12.90
C THR A 116 5.97 -6.96 -11.56
N LEU A 117 5.89 -7.69 -10.45
CA LEU A 117 5.82 -7.11 -9.10
C LEU A 117 7.17 -6.64 -8.60
N GLU A 118 8.26 -7.34 -8.94
CA GLU A 118 9.60 -7.06 -8.42
C GLU A 118 10.04 -5.59 -8.62
N PRO A 119 9.87 -4.95 -9.80
CA PRO A 119 10.17 -3.53 -9.95
C PRO A 119 9.32 -2.63 -9.04
N LEU A 120 8.05 -2.97 -8.82
CA LEU A 120 7.15 -2.21 -7.96
C LEU A 120 7.57 -2.31 -6.50
N GLU A 121 7.92 -3.52 -6.04
CA GLU A 121 8.37 -3.76 -4.67
C GLU A 121 9.70 -3.07 -4.39
N ARG A 122 10.64 -3.13 -5.34
CA ARG A 122 11.88 -2.38 -5.28
C ARG A 122 11.63 -0.88 -5.17
N HIS A 123 10.71 -0.35 -5.97
CA HIS A 123 10.40 1.07 -5.94
C HIS A 123 9.73 1.48 -4.62
N ILE A 124 8.81 0.66 -4.08
CA ILE A 124 8.22 0.86 -2.74
C ILE A 124 9.32 0.92 -1.68
N ALA A 125 10.25 -0.04 -1.68
CA ALA A 125 11.35 -0.07 -0.72
C ALA A 125 12.24 1.18 -0.81
N GLN A 126 12.56 1.64 -2.02
CA GLN A 126 13.33 2.87 -2.24
C GLN A 126 12.60 4.13 -1.71
N MET A 127 11.29 4.23 -1.95
CA MET A 127 10.47 5.33 -1.44
C MET A 127 10.43 5.31 0.10
N GLU A 128 10.28 4.14 0.72
CA GLU A 128 10.28 3.99 2.17
C GLU A 128 11.64 4.36 2.80
N GLU A 129 12.74 3.96 2.18
CA GLU A 129 14.09 4.33 2.64
C GLU A 129 14.28 5.85 2.60
N ARG A 130 13.95 6.47 1.46
CA ARG A 130 14.05 7.93 1.29
C ARG A 130 13.15 8.67 2.28
N ARG A 131 11.94 8.17 2.52
CA ARG A 131 11.01 8.72 3.51
C ARG A 131 11.61 8.68 4.92
N ARG A 132 12.17 7.55 5.34
CA ARG A 132 12.81 7.40 6.66
C ARG A 132 13.99 8.35 6.83
N ARG A 133 14.78 8.54 5.78
CA ARG A 133 15.89 9.50 5.77
C ARG A 133 15.40 10.93 5.98
N LEU A 134 14.44 11.39 5.17
CA LEU A 134 13.87 12.73 5.29
C LEU A 134 13.18 12.96 6.63
N ARG A 135 12.52 11.94 7.19
CA ARG A 135 11.95 12.00 8.54
C ARG A 135 13.04 12.23 9.59
N GLY A 136 14.16 11.51 9.51
CA GLY A 136 15.31 11.73 10.39
C GLY A 136 15.92 13.13 10.27
N ASP A 137 16.02 13.66 9.04
CA ASP A 137 16.49 15.03 8.80
C ASP A 137 15.53 16.06 9.42
N LEU A 138 14.22 15.88 9.23
CA LEU A 138 13.18 16.72 9.83
C LEU A 138 13.25 16.68 11.36
N ASP A 139 13.28 15.49 11.96
CA ASP A 139 13.33 15.33 13.41
C ASP A 139 14.61 15.97 14.01
N THR A 140 15.73 15.92 13.28
CA THR A 140 16.97 16.60 13.66
C THR A 140 16.82 18.13 13.65
N LEU A 141 16.09 18.69 12.69
CA LEU A 141 15.82 20.13 12.63
C LEU A 141 14.86 20.56 13.73
N THR A 142 13.78 19.81 13.94
CA THR A 142 12.82 20.07 15.02
C THR A 142 13.51 20.03 16.39
N ALA A 143 14.44 19.10 16.62
CA ALA A 143 15.21 19.03 17.86
C ALA A 143 16.24 20.16 18.03
N ARG A 144 16.63 20.83 16.94
CA ARG A 144 17.60 21.94 16.92
C ARG A 144 16.95 23.33 16.96
N ALA A 145 15.63 23.43 16.83
CA ALA A 145 14.92 24.69 16.91
C ALA A 145 15.26 25.40 18.24
N PRO A 146 15.82 26.62 18.22
CA PRO A 146 16.35 27.27 19.42
C PRO A 146 15.23 27.66 20.41
N ILE A 147 15.61 27.54 21.69
CA ILE A 147 14.94 28.07 22.89
C ILE A 147 14.55 29.54 22.66
N GLU A 148 13.38 29.92 23.18
CA GLU A 148 12.81 31.29 23.18
C GLU A 148 13.87 32.41 23.18
N ASP A 149 13.66 33.38 22.29
CA ASP A 149 14.48 34.58 22.12
C ASP A 149 15.02 35.10 23.45
N ALA A 150 16.35 35.13 23.58
CA ALA A 150 17.01 35.71 24.73
C ALA A 150 16.55 37.17 24.90
N VAL A 151 15.78 37.43 25.97
CA VAL A 151 15.41 38.78 26.38
C VAL A 151 16.70 39.52 26.71
N LEU A 152 17.05 40.52 25.89
CA LEU A 152 18.08 41.48 26.25
C LEU A 152 17.57 42.29 27.45
N VAL A 153 18.03 41.93 28.64
CA VAL A 153 17.92 42.83 29.80
C VAL A 153 18.88 43.98 29.52
N VAL A 154 18.32 45.07 28.98
CA VAL A 154 19.00 46.36 29.00
C VAL A 154 19.01 46.80 30.46
N ASN A 155 20.14 46.61 31.13
CA ASN A 155 20.38 47.27 32.41
C ASN A 155 20.63 48.75 32.10
N ASP A 156 19.60 49.57 32.29
CA ASP A 156 19.75 51.01 32.43
C ASP A 156 20.35 51.27 33.82
N ASP A 157 21.68 51.28 33.93
CA ASP A 157 22.40 51.82 35.08
C ASP A 157 23.40 52.90 34.60
N ASP A 158 23.13 54.12 35.07
CA ASP A 158 23.90 55.38 35.14
C ASP A 158 24.18 56.23 33.88
#